data_AF-A0A7K0YQV7-F1
#
_entry.id   AF-A0A7K0YQV7-F1
#
_cell.length_a   1.000
_cell.length_b   1.000
_cell.length_c   1.000
_cell.angle_alpha   90.00
_cell.angle_beta   90.00
_cell.angle_gamma   90.00
#
_symmetry.space_group_name_H-M   'P 1'
#
loop_
_entity.id
_entity.type
_entity.pdbx_description
1 polymer ?
#
loop_
_entity_poly.entity_id
_entity_poly.type
_entity_poly.pdbx_seq_one_letter_code
_entity_poly.pdbx_strand_id
1 'polypeptide(L)'
;MGMENESVATVHLKPERDRSMKRLHPWILSGAIARVEGDPQPGDTVRVIAAGGAELATASYSPFSALRARVWSFDPSVEINAGFITGLINSSVALRAAHSEFAHTCRLIFGDADGLPGLVVDRYGEVVVMQITTVGIERWRDAVVSTLMTIDGVTCVYERSDGADREREGLTNRIGLAAGTLPSTIYAVEGNEKYNVNVEEGHKTGFYIDQRDSRALAGRLSRGARVLNVFGYTGSFSVVAQRNGAASVTTVESSGPALEIARQNGELNGVDIGELIEGDAFEVLRRMRDRRAEFDLIILDPPKYATTTTHVERATRKYKDINLLGAKLLAKGGHLMTFSCSGAMTADLFQKVVAGA
;
A
#
# COMPACT_ATOMS: atom_id res chain seq x y z
N MET A 1 -22.43 -37.13 -24.88
CA MET A 1 -22.66 -36.91 -23.44
C MET A 1 -22.73 -35.40 -23.28
N GLY A 2 -23.92 -34.86 -23.01
CA GLY A 2 -24.17 -33.42 -23.05
C GLY A 2 -23.33 -32.69 -22.01
N MET A 3 -22.68 -31.60 -22.42
CA MET A 3 -22.21 -30.59 -21.48
C MET A 3 -23.47 -29.97 -20.88
N GLU A 4 -23.80 -30.33 -19.64
CA GLU A 4 -24.75 -29.55 -18.86
C GLU A 4 -24.19 -28.13 -18.79
N ASN A 5 -24.95 -27.17 -19.29
CA ASN A 5 -24.69 -25.75 -19.02
C ASN A 5 -24.81 -25.58 -17.50
N GLU A 6 -23.70 -25.68 -16.76
CA GLU A 6 -23.67 -25.26 -15.37
C GLU A 6 -24.04 -23.79 -15.33
N SER A 7 -25.26 -23.52 -14.85
CA SER A 7 -25.75 -22.16 -14.69
C SER A 7 -24.84 -21.42 -13.70
N VAL A 8 -24.28 -20.28 -14.13
CA VAL A 8 -23.47 -19.42 -13.26
C VAL A 8 -24.23 -19.12 -11.97
N ALA A 9 -23.61 -19.40 -10.82
CA ALA A 9 -24.22 -19.17 -9.51
C ALA A 9 -24.60 -17.70 -9.32
N THR A 10 -25.63 -17.45 -8.49
CA THR A 10 -26.19 -16.10 -8.31
C THR A 10 -26.27 -15.70 -6.84
N VAL A 11 -26.04 -14.41 -6.59
CA VAL A 11 -26.13 -13.76 -5.28
C VAL A 11 -27.31 -12.80 -5.32
N HIS A 12 -28.36 -13.11 -4.55
CA HIS A 12 -29.57 -12.30 -4.48
C HIS A 12 -29.51 -11.35 -3.29
N LEU A 13 -29.68 -10.06 -3.55
CA LEU A 13 -29.66 -9.03 -2.51
C LEU A 13 -31.01 -8.89 -1.79
N LYS A 14 -30.97 -8.52 -0.51
CA LYS A 14 -32.16 -8.11 0.25
C LYS A 14 -32.76 -6.83 -0.35
N PRO A 15 -34.06 -6.57 -0.14
CA PRO A 15 -34.69 -5.30 -0.52
C PRO A 15 -33.87 -4.10 -0.03
N GLU A 16 -33.72 -3.09 -0.89
CA GLU A 16 -32.99 -1.84 -0.66
C GLU A 16 -31.47 -1.97 -0.39
N ARG A 17 -30.90 -3.18 -0.40
CA ARG A 17 -29.46 -3.40 -0.20
C ARG A 17 -28.62 -3.30 -1.48
N ASP A 18 -29.21 -2.81 -2.56
CA ASP A 18 -28.57 -2.50 -3.84
C ASP A 18 -28.13 -1.01 -3.96
N ARG A 19 -28.51 -0.16 -2.98
CA ARG A 19 -28.23 1.30 -3.01
C ARG A 19 -26.75 1.65 -3.17
N SER A 20 -25.84 0.90 -2.53
CA SER A 20 -24.39 1.14 -2.66
C SER A 20 -23.88 0.78 -4.06
N MET A 21 -24.34 -0.33 -4.64
CA MET A 21 -23.95 -0.74 -5.99
C MET A 21 -24.52 0.17 -7.08
N LYS A 22 -25.71 0.76 -6.87
CA LYS A 22 -26.23 1.84 -7.74
C LYS A 22 -25.34 3.08 -7.77
N ARG A 23 -24.44 3.23 -6.80
CA ARG A 23 -23.38 4.25 -6.75
C ARG A 23 -22.01 3.67 -7.12
N LEU A 24 -22.00 2.52 -7.79
CA LEU A 24 -20.81 1.80 -8.24
C LEU A 24 -19.85 1.40 -7.12
N HIS A 25 -20.36 1.16 -5.90
CA HIS A 25 -19.55 0.62 -4.82
C HIS A 25 -19.23 -0.86 -5.09
N PRO A 26 -17.95 -1.28 -5.14
CA PRO A 26 -17.56 -2.60 -5.61
C PRO A 26 -17.80 -3.73 -4.60
N TRP A 27 -18.15 -3.41 -3.36
CA TRP A 27 -18.29 -4.40 -2.30
C TRP A 27 -19.72 -4.77 -1.96
N ILE A 28 -19.92 -6.07 -1.76
CA ILE A 28 -21.17 -6.67 -1.29
C ILE A 28 -20.91 -7.35 0.05
N LEU A 29 -21.48 -6.80 1.11
CA LEU A 29 -21.36 -7.35 2.46
C LEU A 29 -22.26 -8.59 2.63
N SER A 30 -21.83 -9.56 3.42
CA SER A 30 -22.60 -10.77 3.72
C SER A 30 -24.01 -10.45 4.27
N GLY A 31 -24.13 -9.41 5.09
CA GLY A 31 -25.41 -8.94 5.64
C GLY A 31 -26.39 -8.39 4.59
N ALA A 32 -25.93 -8.01 3.40
CA ALA A 32 -26.75 -7.51 2.30
C ALA A 32 -27.42 -8.63 1.48
N ILE A 33 -26.94 -9.87 1.61
CA ILE A 33 -27.36 -11.00 0.78
C ILE A 33 -28.57 -11.69 1.41
N ALA A 34 -29.60 -11.92 0.61
CA ALA A 34 -30.81 -12.64 0.99
C ALA A 34 -30.61 -14.15 0.84
N ARG A 35 -30.06 -14.58 -0.30
CA ARG A 35 -29.71 -15.97 -0.59
C ARG A 35 -28.66 -16.06 -1.69
N VAL A 36 -28.01 -17.21 -1.78
CA VAL A 36 -27.12 -17.60 -2.87
C VAL A 36 -27.78 -18.81 -3.54
N GLU A 37 -27.88 -18.82 -4.87
CA GLU A 37 -28.39 -19.95 -5.65
C GLU A 37 -27.24 -20.56 -6.46
N GLY A 38 -27.13 -21.90 -6.43
CA GLY A 38 -25.93 -22.64 -6.85
C GLY A 38 -24.98 -22.91 -5.66
N ASP A 39 -23.82 -23.49 -5.95
CA ASP A 39 -22.77 -23.79 -4.96
C ASP A 39 -21.41 -23.18 -5.35
N PRO A 40 -21.31 -21.83 -5.36
CA PRO A 40 -20.09 -21.15 -5.78
C PRO A 40 -18.94 -21.44 -4.81
N GLN A 41 -17.83 -21.90 -5.36
CA GLN A 41 -16.59 -22.12 -4.67
C GLN A 41 -15.83 -20.79 -4.45
N PRO A 42 -14.86 -20.74 -3.52
CA PRO A 42 -14.07 -19.53 -3.30
C PRO A 42 -13.45 -18.99 -4.59
N GLY A 43 -13.69 -17.72 -4.88
CA GLY A 43 -13.21 -17.02 -6.06
C GLY A 43 -14.05 -17.18 -7.32
N ASP A 44 -15.08 -18.04 -7.32
CA ASP A 44 -15.97 -18.18 -8.47
C ASP A 44 -16.62 -16.85 -8.86
N THR A 45 -16.80 -16.66 -10.16
CA THR A 45 -17.60 -15.56 -10.70
C THR A 45 -19.08 -15.86 -10.51
N VAL A 46 -19.81 -14.93 -9.91
CA VAL A 46 -21.25 -15.01 -9.65
C VAL A 46 -21.96 -13.80 -10.23
N ARG A 47 -23.25 -13.96 -10.52
CA ARG A 47 -24.12 -12.85 -10.94
C ARG A 47 -24.81 -12.24 -9.73
N VAL A 48 -24.89 -10.92 -9.67
CA VAL A 48 -25.52 -10.22 -8.55
C VAL A 48 -26.91 -9.74 -8.97
N ILE A 49 -27.93 -10.19 -8.24
CA ILE A 49 -29.35 -9.98 -8.57
C ILE A 49 -29.99 -9.10 -7.51
N ALA A 50 -30.69 -8.05 -7.94
CA ALA A 50 -31.50 -7.20 -7.08
C ALA A 50 -32.70 -7.98 -6.51
N ALA A 51 -33.29 -7.48 -5.42
CA ALA A 51 -34.52 -8.07 -4.87
C ALA A 51 -35.68 -8.12 -5.88
N GLY A 52 -35.72 -7.19 -6.84
CA GLY A 52 -36.72 -7.15 -7.93
C GLY A 52 -36.36 -8.01 -9.15
N GLY A 53 -35.30 -8.81 -9.10
CA GLY A 53 -34.88 -9.71 -10.19
C GLY A 53 -33.95 -9.11 -11.24
N ALA A 54 -33.66 -7.80 -11.18
CA ALA A 54 -32.72 -7.16 -12.10
C ALA A 54 -31.28 -7.62 -11.84
N GLU A 55 -30.53 -7.88 -12.90
CA GLU A 55 -29.10 -8.18 -12.83
C GLU A 55 -28.31 -6.88 -12.70
N LEU A 56 -27.42 -6.83 -11.72
CA LEU A 56 -26.73 -5.60 -11.33
C LEU A 56 -25.23 -5.61 -11.65
N ALA A 57 -24.59 -6.79 -11.60
CA ALA A 57 -23.15 -6.93 -11.73
C ALA A 57 -22.73 -8.40 -11.89
N THR A 58 -21.48 -8.60 -12.31
CA THR A 58 -20.71 -9.83 -12.09
C THR A 58 -19.65 -9.58 -11.02
N ALA A 59 -19.45 -10.54 -10.12
CA ALA A 59 -18.57 -10.39 -8.96
C ALA A 59 -17.83 -11.70 -8.65
N SER A 60 -16.70 -11.62 -7.96
CA SER A 60 -16.07 -12.78 -7.32
C SER A 60 -16.75 -13.08 -5.98
N TYR A 61 -16.93 -14.35 -5.66
CA TYR A 61 -17.52 -14.82 -4.41
C TYR A 61 -16.47 -15.27 -3.39
N SER A 62 -16.64 -14.89 -2.12
CA SER A 62 -15.76 -15.29 -1.01
C SER A 62 -16.56 -15.84 0.17
N PRO A 63 -16.62 -17.17 0.40
CA PRO A 63 -17.43 -17.76 1.48
C PRO A 63 -16.87 -17.50 2.89
N PHE A 64 -15.66 -16.98 3.02
CA PHE A 64 -15.00 -16.72 4.30
C PHE A 64 -15.12 -15.27 4.77
N SER A 65 -15.19 -14.32 3.83
CA SER A 65 -15.11 -12.89 4.11
C SER A 65 -16.45 -12.25 4.45
N ALA A 66 -16.43 -11.25 5.34
CA ALA A 66 -17.59 -10.37 5.54
C ALA A 66 -17.90 -9.56 4.27
N LEU A 67 -16.89 -9.27 3.45
CA LEU A 67 -17.02 -8.80 2.07
C LEU A 67 -17.27 -10.01 1.18
N ARG A 68 -18.53 -10.49 1.19
CA ARG A 68 -18.94 -11.76 0.59
C ARG A 68 -18.74 -11.81 -0.92
N ALA A 69 -18.86 -10.67 -1.60
CA ALA A 69 -18.54 -10.59 -3.01
C ALA A 69 -17.92 -9.24 -3.38
N ARG A 70 -17.05 -9.25 -4.40
CA ARG A 70 -16.38 -8.06 -4.95
C ARG A 70 -16.62 -7.99 -6.45
N VAL A 71 -17.18 -6.87 -6.90
CA VAL A 71 -17.60 -6.65 -8.29
C VAL A 71 -16.40 -6.64 -9.23
N TRP A 72 -16.50 -7.41 -10.32
CA TRP A 72 -15.61 -7.31 -11.47
C TRP A 72 -16.12 -6.30 -12.48
N SER A 73 -17.42 -6.35 -12.78
CA SER A 73 -18.08 -5.46 -13.73
C SER A 73 -19.51 -5.15 -13.27
N PHE A 74 -19.90 -3.88 -13.41
CA PHE A 74 -21.29 -3.44 -13.26
C PHE A 74 -22.12 -3.65 -14.53
N ASP A 75 -21.48 -4.04 -15.63
CA ASP A 75 -22.16 -4.54 -16.83
C ASP A 75 -22.25 -6.08 -16.74
N PRO A 76 -23.45 -6.65 -16.49
CA PRO A 76 -23.63 -8.09 -16.32
C PRO A 76 -23.50 -8.88 -17.62
N SER A 77 -23.38 -8.22 -18.78
CA SER A 77 -23.14 -8.87 -20.07
C SER A 77 -21.66 -9.18 -20.31
N VAL A 78 -20.75 -8.57 -19.53
CA VAL A 78 -19.31 -8.78 -19.66
C VAL A 78 -18.92 -10.15 -19.10
N GLU A 79 -18.27 -10.94 -19.95
CA GLU A 79 -17.68 -12.22 -19.56
C GLU A 79 -16.37 -11.99 -18.80
N ILE A 80 -16.23 -12.64 -17.65
CA ILE A 80 -15.02 -12.57 -16.83
C ILE A 80 -14.11 -13.75 -17.18
N ASN A 81 -13.11 -13.49 -18.03
CA ASN A 81 -12.11 -14.45 -18.46
C ASN A 81 -10.68 -13.87 -18.35
N ALA A 82 -9.66 -14.64 -18.71
CA ALA A 82 -8.27 -14.19 -18.66
C ALA A 82 -8.03 -12.91 -19.48
N GLY A 83 -8.68 -12.78 -20.65
CA GLY A 83 -8.59 -11.60 -21.50
C GLY A 83 -9.16 -10.35 -20.85
N PHE A 84 -10.26 -10.47 -20.09
CA PHE A 84 -10.81 -9.38 -19.28
C PHE A 84 -9.79 -8.88 -18.24
N ILE A 85 -9.16 -9.81 -17.51
CA ILE A 85 -8.14 -9.47 -16.49
C ILE A 85 -6.92 -8.82 -17.14
N THR A 86 -6.42 -9.37 -18.25
CA THR A 86 -5.32 -8.77 -19.03
C THR A 86 -5.68 -7.35 -19.49
N GLY A 87 -6.90 -7.12 -19.96
CA GLY A 87 -7.38 -5.79 -20.36
C GLY A 87 -7.36 -4.77 -19.24
N LEU A 88 -7.79 -5.15 -18.03
CA LEU A 88 -7.74 -4.28 -16.84
C LEU A 88 -6.30 -3.97 -16.43
N ILE A 89 -5.42 -4.98 -16.39
CA ILE A 89 -4.00 -4.80 -16.07
C ILE A 89 -3.37 -3.82 -17.06
N ASN A 90 -3.56 -4.04 -18.36
CA ASN A 90 -3.00 -3.17 -19.41
C ASN A 90 -3.53 -1.74 -19.31
N SER A 91 -4.81 -1.56 -19.00
CA SER A 91 -5.40 -0.23 -18.79
C SER A 91 -4.77 0.48 -17.58
N SER A 92 -4.59 -0.25 -16.47
CA SER A 92 -3.96 0.27 -15.25
C SER A 92 -2.49 0.65 -15.48
N VAL A 93 -1.74 -0.18 -16.22
CA VAL A 93 -0.35 0.08 -16.62
C VAL A 93 -0.25 1.29 -17.54
N ALA A 94 -1.11 1.38 -18.56
CA ALA A 94 -1.13 2.49 -19.50
C ALA A 94 -1.41 3.84 -18.80
N LEU A 95 -2.29 3.83 -17.78
CA LEU A 95 -2.54 5.01 -16.95
C LEU A 95 -1.26 5.53 -16.28
N ARG A 96 -0.41 4.65 -15.74
CA ARG A 96 0.86 5.06 -15.12
C ARG A 96 1.91 5.43 -16.17
N ALA A 97 1.94 4.75 -17.30
CA ALA A 97 2.88 5.02 -18.39
C ALA A 97 2.71 6.42 -19.00
N ALA A 98 1.52 7.04 -18.87
CA ALA A 98 1.28 8.41 -19.28
C ALA A 98 2.05 9.47 -18.46
N HIS A 99 2.66 9.06 -17.34
CA HIS A 99 3.35 9.91 -16.38
C HIS A 99 4.82 9.50 -16.28
N SER A 100 5.72 10.36 -16.78
CA SER A 100 7.16 10.06 -16.82
C SER A 100 7.78 9.79 -15.44
N GLU A 101 7.23 10.39 -14.38
CA GLU A 101 7.64 10.19 -13.00
C GLU A 101 7.43 8.74 -12.52
N PHE A 102 6.53 7.99 -13.16
CA PHE A 102 6.20 6.60 -12.81
C PHE A 102 6.95 5.56 -13.65
N ALA A 103 7.86 5.98 -14.54
CA ALA A 103 8.53 5.09 -15.49
C ALA A 103 9.28 3.92 -14.83
N HIS A 104 9.95 4.17 -13.70
CA HIS A 104 10.80 3.17 -13.05
C HIS A 104 10.26 2.67 -11.72
N THR A 105 9.52 3.49 -10.99
CA THR A 105 8.93 3.08 -9.72
C THR A 105 7.54 3.64 -9.63
N CYS A 106 6.57 2.78 -9.36
CA CYS A 106 5.19 3.18 -9.12
C CYS A 106 4.37 1.98 -8.65
N ARG A 107 3.20 2.27 -8.12
CA ARG A 107 2.13 1.28 -8.00
C ARG A 107 1.43 1.16 -9.34
N LEU A 108 1.61 0.04 -10.03
CA LEU A 108 0.96 -0.28 -11.30
C LEU A 108 -0.52 -0.60 -11.10
N ILE A 109 -0.87 -1.30 -10.01
CA ILE A 109 -2.25 -1.73 -9.71
C ILE A 109 -2.53 -1.51 -8.22
N PHE A 110 -3.67 -0.89 -7.90
CA PHE A 110 -4.13 -0.55 -6.56
C PHE A 110 -5.55 -1.07 -6.29
N GLY A 111 -5.71 -2.39 -6.42
CA GLY A 111 -6.90 -3.12 -5.99
C GLY A 111 -8.17 -2.65 -6.70
N ASP A 112 -9.20 -2.38 -5.88
CA ASP A 112 -10.52 -1.94 -6.35
C ASP A 112 -10.47 -0.65 -7.17
N ALA A 113 -9.49 0.24 -6.92
CA ALA A 113 -9.37 1.51 -7.64
C ALA A 113 -9.03 1.33 -9.12
N ASP A 114 -8.38 0.21 -9.47
CA ASP A 114 -8.02 -0.15 -10.84
C ASP A 114 -8.90 -1.28 -11.38
N GLY A 115 -10.03 -1.56 -10.75
CA GLY A 115 -10.97 -2.60 -11.17
C GLY A 115 -10.50 -4.03 -10.92
N LEU A 116 -9.43 -4.23 -10.14
CA LEU A 116 -8.86 -5.56 -9.84
C LEU A 116 -8.89 -5.81 -8.32
N PRO A 117 -10.07 -6.03 -7.70
CA PRO A 117 -10.22 -6.14 -6.25
C PRO A 117 -9.28 -7.18 -5.62
N GLY A 118 -8.39 -6.70 -4.76
CA GLY A 118 -7.44 -7.54 -4.04
C GLY A 118 -6.09 -7.76 -4.72
N LEU A 119 -5.84 -7.14 -5.87
CA LEU A 119 -4.52 -7.14 -6.51
C LEU A 119 -3.78 -5.83 -6.24
N VAL A 120 -2.57 -5.94 -5.69
CA VAL A 120 -1.62 -4.82 -5.63
C VAL A 120 -0.39 -5.20 -6.43
N VAL A 121 0.09 -4.32 -7.29
CA VAL A 121 1.33 -4.53 -8.04
C VAL A 121 2.17 -3.27 -7.98
N ASP A 122 3.38 -3.41 -7.43
CA ASP A 122 4.38 -2.35 -7.37
C ASP A 122 5.54 -2.68 -8.34
N ARG A 123 6.06 -1.66 -9.04
CA ARG A 123 7.20 -1.76 -9.97
C ARG A 123 8.44 -1.14 -9.36
N TYR A 124 9.57 -1.83 -9.52
CA TYR A 124 10.93 -1.39 -9.16
C TYR A 124 11.88 -1.71 -10.32
N GLY A 125 12.00 -0.80 -11.28
CA GLY A 125 12.78 -0.97 -12.49
C GLY A 125 12.22 -2.10 -13.34
N GLU A 126 13.01 -3.18 -13.44
CA GLU A 126 12.67 -4.40 -14.18
C GLU A 126 11.91 -5.45 -13.36
N VAL A 127 11.76 -5.22 -12.05
CA VAL A 127 11.05 -6.14 -11.15
C VAL A 127 9.66 -5.60 -10.86
N VAL A 128 8.64 -6.46 -10.94
CA VAL A 128 7.32 -6.17 -10.39
C VAL A 128 7.04 -7.11 -9.22
N VAL A 129 6.47 -6.55 -8.15
CA VAL A 129 6.09 -7.29 -6.94
C VAL A 129 4.58 -7.25 -6.85
N MET A 130 3.94 -8.42 -6.88
CA MET A 130 2.49 -8.54 -6.75
C MET A 130 2.09 -9.06 -5.36
N GLN A 131 0.94 -8.60 -4.90
CA GLN A 131 0.23 -9.15 -3.75
C GLN A 131 -1.19 -9.49 -4.18
N ILE A 132 -1.58 -10.74 -3.96
CA ILE A 132 -2.95 -11.20 -4.11
C ILE A 132 -3.53 -11.34 -2.70
N THR A 133 -4.67 -10.71 -2.46
CA THR A 133 -5.30 -10.70 -1.13
C THR A 133 -6.70 -11.29 -1.11
N THR A 134 -7.29 -11.61 -2.28
CA THR A 134 -8.68 -12.08 -2.39
C THR A 134 -8.77 -13.34 -3.22
N VAL A 135 -9.71 -14.22 -2.88
CA VAL A 135 -9.93 -15.49 -3.62
C VAL A 135 -10.32 -15.27 -5.08
N GLY A 136 -10.96 -14.13 -5.38
CA GLY A 136 -11.38 -13.77 -6.74
C GLY A 136 -10.20 -13.63 -7.69
N ILE A 137 -9.24 -12.77 -7.36
CA ILE A 137 -8.07 -12.57 -8.23
C ILE A 137 -7.08 -13.74 -8.15
N GLU A 138 -7.05 -14.50 -7.05
CA GLU A 138 -6.24 -15.73 -6.96
C GLU A 138 -6.56 -16.72 -8.09
N ARG A 139 -7.83 -16.83 -8.52
CA ARG A 139 -8.20 -17.68 -9.68
C ARG A 139 -7.55 -17.27 -10.99
N TRP A 140 -7.22 -15.99 -11.12
CA TRP A 140 -6.62 -15.42 -12.31
C TRP A 140 -5.12 -15.22 -12.16
N ARG A 141 -4.49 -15.81 -11.13
CA ARG A 141 -3.06 -15.62 -10.84
C ARG A 141 -2.17 -15.86 -12.06
N ASP A 142 -2.41 -16.91 -12.83
CA ASP A 142 -1.57 -17.22 -14.00
C ASP A 142 -1.76 -16.22 -15.13
N ALA A 143 -2.98 -15.72 -15.33
CA ALA A 143 -3.27 -14.62 -16.26
C ALA A 143 -2.59 -13.31 -15.78
N VAL A 144 -2.60 -13.04 -14.47
CA VAL A 144 -1.91 -11.90 -13.87
C VAL A 144 -0.41 -12.00 -14.12
N VAL A 145 0.23 -13.10 -13.71
CA VAL A 145 1.68 -13.29 -13.86
C VAL A 145 2.12 -13.21 -15.32
N SER A 146 1.41 -13.89 -16.23
CA SER A 146 1.72 -13.84 -17.65
C SER A 146 1.58 -12.44 -18.21
N THR A 147 0.52 -11.70 -17.89
CA THR A 147 0.32 -10.32 -18.34
C THR A 147 1.41 -9.39 -17.79
N LEU A 148 1.75 -9.50 -16.51
CA LEU A 148 2.79 -8.68 -15.90
C LEU A 148 4.17 -8.88 -16.56
N MET A 149 4.49 -10.10 -17.00
CA MET A 149 5.71 -10.39 -17.76
C MET A 149 5.71 -9.80 -19.18
N THR A 150 4.56 -9.34 -19.70
CA THR A 150 4.50 -8.65 -21.02
C THR A 150 4.72 -7.15 -20.92
N ILE A 151 4.78 -6.59 -19.70
CA ILE A 151 5.03 -5.17 -19.49
C ILE A 151 6.47 -4.84 -19.94
N ASP A 152 6.60 -3.78 -20.74
CA ASP A 152 7.90 -3.38 -21.27
C ASP A 152 8.95 -3.14 -20.17
N GLY A 153 10.13 -3.73 -20.36
CA GLY A 153 11.25 -3.70 -19.42
C GLY A 153 11.09 -4.56 -18.17
N VAL A 154 10.00 -5.32 -17.98
CA VAL A 154 9.85 -6.24 -16.85
C VAL A 154 10.51 -7.58 -17.16
N THR A 155 11.42 -8.02 -16.28
CA THR A 155 12.16 -9.29 -16.40
C THR A 155 11.84 -10.26 -15.27
N CYS A 156 11.17 -9.78 -14.21
CA CYS A 156 10.87 -10.57 -13.01
C CYS A 156 9.50 -10.19 -12.41
N VAL A 157 8.69 -11.20 -12.12
CA VAL A 157 7.51 -11.08 -11.25
C VAL A 157 7.80 -11.81 -9.96
N TYR A 158 7.81 -11.08 -8.84
CA TYR A 158 7.93 -11.64 -7.50
C TYR A 158 6.60 -11.52 -6.77
N GLU A 159 6.28 -12.49 -5.91
CA GLU A 159 5.04 -12.49 -5.14
C GLU A 159 5.30 -12.29 -3.66
N ARG A 160 4.55 -11.35 -3.06
CA ARG A 160 4.51 -11.04 -1.62
C ARG A 160 3.08 -11.11 -1.12
N SER A 161 2.49 -12.29 -1.25
CA SER A 161 1.14 -12.61 -0.79
C SER A 161 1.21 -13.23 0.62
N ASP A 162 1.64 -12.43 1.59
CA ASP A 162 1.95 -12.84 2.98
C ASP A 162 1.24 -11.99 4.05
N GLY A 163 0.28 -11.18 3.64
CA GLY A 163 -0.51 -10.34 4.54
C GLY A 163 -1.65 -11.07 5.23
N ALA A 164 -2.00 -10.62 6.43
CA ALA A 164 -3.10 -11.16 7.26
C ALA A 164 -4.49 -11.15 6.57
N ASP A 165 -4.66 -10.37 5.51
CA ASP A 165 -5.91 -10.34 4.74
C ASP A 165 -6.16 -11.65 3.97
N ARG A 166 -5.10 -12.40 3.60
CA ARG A 166 -5.24 -13.71 2.94
C ARG A 166 -5.91 -14.74 3.83
N GLU A 167 -5.53 -14.78 5.11
CA GLU A 167 -6.15 -15.68 6.08
C GLU A 167 -7.66 -15.44 6.21
N ARG A 168 -8.09 -14.17 6.15
CA ARG A 168 -9.51 -13.78 6.18
C ARG A 168 -10.28 -14.21 4.93
N GLU A 169 -9.57 -14.47 3.85
CA GLU A 169 -10.08 -14.97 2.58
C GLU A 169 -9.88 -16.48 2.44
N GLY A 170 -9.39 -17.18 3.48
CA GLY A 170 -9.14 -18.62 3.44
C GLY A 170 -7.99 -19.03 2.51
N LEU A 171 -7.10 -18.10 2.17
CA LEU A 171 -5.94 -18.32 1.30
C LEU A 171 -4.69 -18.63 2.12
N THR A 172 -3.85 -19.52 1.60
CA THR A 172 -2.50 -19.75 2.14
C THR A 172 -1.55 -18.66 1.70
N ASN A 173 -0.56 -18.31 2.53
CA ASN A 173 0.46 -17.35 2.15
C ASN A 173 1.36 -17.90 1.05
N ARG A 174 1.82 -17.02 0.17
CA ARG A 174 2.71 -17.33 -0.95
C ARG A 174 3.75 -16.22 -1.09
N ILE A 175 5.01 -16.61 -0.98
CA ILE A 175 6.16 -15.72 -1.16
C ILE A 175 7.11 -16.40 -2.13
N GLY A 176 7.66 -15.64 -3.08
CA GLY A 176 8.74 -16.11 -3.93
C GLY A 176 8.63 -15.66 -5.38
N LEU A 177 9.59 -16.11 -6.17
CA LEU A 177 9.65 -15.86 -7.60
C LEU A 177 8.43 -16.50 -8.29
N ALA A 178 7.61 -15.69 -8.95
CA ALA A 178 6.47 -16.15 -9.72
C ALA A 178 6.81 -16.37 -11.20
N ALA A 179 7.68 -15.54 -11.78
CA ALA A 179 8.22 -15.69 -13.13
C ALA A 179 9.53 -14.90 -13.31
N GLY A 180 10.36 -15.34 -14.26
CA GLY A 180 11.60 -14.65 -14.63
C GLY A 180 12.79 -15.03 -13.76
N THR A 181 13.68 -14.08 -13.49
CA THR A 181 14.85 -14.27 -12.61
C THR A 181 15.02 -13.04 -11.74
N LEU A 182 15.12 -13.23 -10.42
CA LEU A 182 15.29 -12.13 -9.48
C LEU A 182 16.71 -11.54 -9.62
N PRO A 183 16.85 -10.23 -9.91
CA PRO A 183 18.15 -9.59 -9.91
C PRO A 183 18.78 -9.57 -8.52
N SER A 184 20.12 -9.57 -8.44
CA SER A 184 20.85 -9.50 -7.16
C SER A 184 20.69 -8.16 -6.44
N THR A 185 20.33 -7.10 -7.18
CA THR A 185 20.08 -5.77 -6.63
C THR A 185 18.83 -5.19 -7.28
N ILE A 186 17.97 -4.58 -6.48
CA ILE A 186 16.71 -3.99 -6.92
C ILE A 186 16.65 -2.58 -6.37
N TYR A 187 16.29 -1.63 -7.23
CA TYR A 187 16.21 -0.23 -6.86
C TYR A 187 14.83 0.34 -7.09
N ALA A 188 14.35 1.12 -6.12
CA ALA A 188 13.35 2.13 -6.35
C ALA A 188 14.07 3.37 -6.89
N VAL A 189 13.53 3.99 -7.93
CA VAL A 189 14.07 5.20 -8.55
C VAL A 189 12.97 6.26 -8.56
N GLU A 190 13.21 7.36 -7.88
CA GLU A 190 12.31 8.51 -7.83
C GLU A 190 13.10 9.76 -8.21
N GLY A 191 12.82 10.37 -9.37
CA GLY A 191 13.64 11.47 -9.87
C GLY A 191 15.07 11.01 -10.14
N ASN A 192 16.03 11.61 -9.46
CA ASN A 192 17.45 11.27 -9.58
C ASN A 192 17.94 10.41 -8.40
N GLU A 193 17.05 10.09 -7.47
CA GLU A 193 17.34 9.36 -6.26
C GLU A 193 17.09 7.86 -6.45
N LYS A 194 17.96 7.04 -5.87
CA LYS A 194 17.88 5.58 -5.89
C LYS A 194 17.82 5.01 -4.47
N TYR A 195 17.02 3.98 -4.25
CA TYR A 195 16.91 3.33 -2.94
C TYR A 195 16.98 1.83 -3.11
N ASN A 196 17.78 1.16 -2.28
CA ASN A 196 17.80 -0.29 -2.19
C ASN A 196 16.42 -0.82 -1.79
N VAL A 197 15.95 -1.83 -2.53
CA VAL A 197 14.69 -2.53 -2.28
C VAL A 197 15.02 -3.98 -1.99
N ASN A 198 14.58 -4.47 -0.83
CA ASN A 198 14.61 -5.89 -0.53
C ASN A 198 13.18 -6.43 -0.69
N VAL A 199 12.91 -7.11 -1.81
CA VAL A 199 11.58 -7.66 -2.08
C VAL A 199 11.30 -8.94 -1.30
N GLU A 200 12.32 -9.61 -0.77
CA GLU A 200 12.19 -10.89 -0.05
C GLU A 200 11.86 -10.66 1.43
N GLU A 201 12.59 -9.76 2.08
CA GLU A 201 12.49 -9.52 3.53
C GLU A 201 11.98 -8.12 3.88
N GLY A 202 11.88 -7.21 2.91
CA GLY A 202 11.46 -5.83 3.16
C GLY A 202 9.98 -5.69 3.53
N HIS A 203 9.65 -4.53 4.11
CA HIS A 203 8.28 -4.17 4.48
C HIS A 203 7.40 -4.01 3.23
N LYS A 204 6.12 -4.44 3.33
CA LYS A 204 5.17 -4.43 2.20
C LYS A 204 5.73 -5.20 1.00
N THR A 205 5.95 -4.50 -0.11
CA THR A 205 6.57 -5.02 -1.35
C THR A 205 8.06 -4.67 -1.44
N GLY A 206 8.63 -4.05 -0.41
CA GLY A 206 10.06 -3.71 -0.28
C GLY A 206 10.35 -2.22 -0.09
N PHE A 207 9.44 -1.32 -0.49
CA PHE A 207 9.62 0.13 -0.38
C PHE A 207 8.27 0.88 -0.25
N TYR A 208 8.28 2.04 0.41
CA TYR A 208 7.09 2.86 0.63
C TYR A 208 6.88 3.85 -0.53
N ILE A 209 6.33 3.36 -1.65
CA ILE A 209 6.01 4.19 -2.82
C ILE A 209 4.97 5.27 -2.49
N ASP A 210 4.07 4.99 -1.55
CA ASP A 210 3.02 5.91 -1.10
C ASP A 210 3.54 7.22 -0.48
N GLN A 211 4.80 7.26 -0.06
CA GLN A 211 5.45 8.46 0.50
C GLN A 211 6.22 9.31 -0.53
N ARG A 212 6.10 9.04 -1.84
CA ARG A 212 6.83 9.77 -2.89
C ARG A 212 6.67 11.29 -2.81
N ASP A 213 5.43 11.76 -2.81
CA ASP A 213 5.16 13.20 -2.85
C ASP A 213 5.55 13.88 -1.53
N SER A 214 5.39 13.16 -0.42
CA SER A 214 5.89 13.57 0.89
C SER A 214 7.42 13.72 0.88
N ARG A 215 8.16 12.77 0.29
CA ARG A 215 9.61 12.87 0.12
C ARG A 215 9.98 14.09 -0.72
N ALA A 216 9.31 14.29 -1.85
CA ALA A 216 9.54 15.46 -2.70
C ALA A 216 9.29 16.79 -1.95
N LEU A 217 8.25 16.85 -1.11
CA LEU A 217 7.99 18.01 -0.24
C LEU A 217 9.09 18.18 0.82
N ALA A 218 9.50 17.11 1.49
CA ALA A 218 10.59 17.16 2.46
C ALA A 218 11.88 17.70 1.83
N GLY A 219 12.22 17.27 0.61
CA GLY A 219 13.37 17.80 -0.13
C GLY A 219 13.29 19.31 -0.31
N ARG A 220 12.15 19.85 -0.76
CA ARG A 220 11.95 21.31 -0.93
C ARG A 220 12.11 22.08 0.38
N LEU A 221 11.69 21.51 1.50
CA LEU A 221 11.78 22.13 2.83
C LEU A 221 13.16 21.96 3.48
N SER A 222 14.06 21.16 2.92
CA SER A 222 15.31 20.77 3.59
C SER A 222 16.46 21.74 3.42
N ARG A 223 16.44 22.66 2.45
CA ARG A 223 17.61 23.50 2.14
C ARG A 223 18.06 24.32 3.36
N GLY A 224 19.28 24.07 3.83
CA GLY A 224 19.89 24.72 5.00
C GLY A 224 19.28 24.29 6.34
N ALA A 225 18.33 23.37 6.36
CA ALA A 225 17.62 22.93 7.57
C ALA A 225 18.44 21.88 8.34
N ARG A 226 18.34 21.92 9.68
CA ARG A 226 18.65 20.77 10.54
C ARG A 226 17.43 19.84 10.53
N VAL A 227 17.57 18.68 9.90
CA VAL A 227 16.47 17.74 9.68
C VAL A 227 16.51 16.61 10.68
N LEU A 228 15.37 16.31 11.31
CA LEU A 228 15.17 15.11 12.13
C LEU A 228 14.16 14.19 11.46
N ASN A 229 14.61 13.00 11.05
CA ASN A 229 13.78 11.96 10.46
C ASN A 229 13.54 10.84 11.49
N VAL A 230 12.32 10.75 12.01
CA VAL A 230 11.94 9.78 13.05
C VAL A 230 11.12 8.65 12.43
N PHE A 231 11.42 7.42 12.82
CA PHE A 231 10.95 6.20 12.14
C PHE A 231 11.50 6.14 10.71
N GLY A 232 12.79 6.44 10.59
CA GLY A 232 13.43 6.71 9.31
C GLY A 232 13.52 5.50 8.37
N TYR A 233 13.29 4.28 8.87
CA TYR A 233 13.41 3.04 8.12
C TYR A 233 14.72 3.00 7.32
N THR A 234 14.65 2.81 6.00
CA THR A 234 15.81 2.76 5.08
C THR A 234 16.26 4.16 4.62
N GLY A 235 15.94 5.22 5.38
CA GLY A 235 16.52 6.55 5.22
C GLY A 235 16.06 7.34 4.00
N SER A 236 14.94 6.98 3.37
CA SER A 236 14.52 7.60 2.11
C SER A 236 14.31 9.13 2.22
N PHE A 237 13.70 9.59 3.32
CA PHE A 237 13.61 11.03 3.63
C PHE A 237 14.97 11.67 3.93
N SER A 238 15.86 10.96 4.61
CA SER A 238 17.20 11.45 4.96
C SER A 238 18.05 11.69 3.71
N VAL A 239 18.01 10.76 2.75
CA VAL A 239 18.66 10.91 1.44
C VAL A 239 18.12 12.13 0.71
N VAL A 240 16.80 12.28 0.60
CA VAL A 240 16.20 13.42 -0.12
C VAL A 240 16.52 14.74 0.56
N ALA A 241 16.47 14.79 1.90
CA ALA A 241 16.85 15.97 2.65
C ALA A 241 18.28 16.40 2.34
N GLN A 242 19.23 15.46 2.41
CA GLN A 242 20.63 15.76 2.15
C GLN A 242 20.91 16.14 0.69
N ARG A 243 20.30 15.44 -0.27
CA ARG A 243 20.39 15.76 -1.71
C ARG A 243 19.88 17.17 -2.04
N ASN A 244 18.97 17.71 -1.22
CA ASN A 244 18.42 19.05 -1.38
C ASN A 244 19.10 20.11 -0.48
N GLY A 245 20.25 19.77 0.10
CA GLY A 245 21.13 20.71 0.79
C GLY A 245 20.74 20.97 2.25
N ALA A 246 20.23 19.97 2.96
CA ALA A 246 20.14 20.01 4.41
C ALA A 246 21.49 20.38 5.04
N ALA A 247 21.46 21.17 6.12
CA ALA A 247 22.65 21.52 6.88
C ALA A 247 23.15 20.33 7.71
N SER A 248 22.21 19.55 8.25
CA SER A 248 22.47 18.28 8.91
C SER A 248 21.22 17.41 8.88
N VAL A 249 21.40 16.10 8.91
CA VAL A 249 20.31 15.13 9.04
C VAL A 249 20.62 14.21 10.22
N THR A 250 19.62 14.01 11.09
CA THR A 250 19.62 12.97 12.12
C THR A 250 18.47 12.02 11.86
N THR A 251 18.75 10.73 11.79
CA THR A 251 17.75 9.67 11.56
C THR A 251 17.62 8.79 12.78
N VAL A 252 16.39 8.59 13.26
CA VAL A 252 16.06 7.72 14.39
C VAL A 252 15.25 6.53 13.88
N GLU A 253 15.74 5.32 14.13
CA GLU A 253 15.06 4.08 13.77
C GLU A 253 15.38 2.99 14.81
N SER A 254 14.42 2.12 15.09
CA SER A 254 14.57 1.02 16.05
C SER A 254 15.35 -0.18 15.50
N SER A 255 15.43 -0.31 14.18
CA SER A 255 16.09 -1.42 13.49
C SER A 255 17.49 -1.03 13.01
N GLY A 256 18.53 -1.55 13.66
CA GLY A 256 19.92 -1.44 13.18
C GLY A 256 20.10 -1.88 11.71
N PRO A 257 19.54 -3.03 11.27
CA PRO A 257 19.58 -3.42 9.86
C PRO A 257 18.97 -2.39 8.89
N ALA A 258 17.87 -1.73 9.27
CA ALA A 258 17.28 -0.68 8.43
C ALA A 258 18.18 0.56 8.34
N LEU A 259 18.86 0.93 9.43
CA LEU A 259 19.84 2.01 9.45
C LEU A 259 21.07 1.70 8.58
N GLU A 260 21.51 0.45 8.53
CA GLU A 260 22.59 0.05 7.64
C GLU A 260 22.19 0.21 6.16
N ILE A 261 20.96 -0.16 5.80
CA ILE A 261 20.41 0.10 4.45
C ILE A 261 20.27 1.61 4.22
N ALA A 262 19.88 2.39 5.23
CA ALA A 262 19.82 3.85 5.13
C ALA A 262 21.20 4.43 4.76
N ARG A 263 22.25 4.00 5.46
CA ARG A 263 23.64 4.38 5.18
C ARG A 263 24.04 4.05 3.74
N GLN A 264 23.75 2.83 3.29
CA GLN A 264 24.00 2.39 1.91
C GLN A 264 23.21 3.22 0.88
N ASN A 265 21.97 3.62 1.20
CA ASN A 265 21.19 4.52 0.36
C ASN A 265 21.82 5.92 0.29
N GLY A 266 22.41 6.42 1.38
CA GLY A 266 23.23 7.65 1.33
C GLY A 266 24.38 7.54 0.34
N GLU A 267 25.18 6.48 0.47
CA GLU A 267 26.32 6.18 -0.42
C GLU A 267 25.89 6.06 -1.89
N LEU A 268 24.81 5.33 -2.14
CA LEU A 268 24.24 5.13 -3.48
C LEU A 268 23.86 6.46 -4.17
N ASN A 269 23.50 7.48 -3.39
CA ASN A 269 23.14 8.81 -3.87
C ASN A 269 24.28 9.83 -3.75
N GLY A 270 25.48 9.39 -3.36
CA GLY A 270 26.66 10.22 -3.19
C GLY A 270 26.51 11.27 -2.09
N VAL A 271 25.78 10.96 -1.01
CA VAL A 271 25.53 11.88 0.10
C VAL A 271 25.79 11.22 1.46
N ASP A 272 26.34 11.97 2.39
CA ASP A 272 26.40 11.59 3.80
C ASP A 272 25.08 11.98 4.48
N ILE A 273 24.28 10.98 4.86
CA ILE A 273 22.97 11.19 5.51
C ILE A 273 23.07 11.48 7.02
N GLY A 274 24.27 11.74 7.52
CA GLY A 274 24.51 12.26 8.86
C GLY A 274 24.32 11.23 9.96
N GLU A 275 23.80 11.67 11.10
CA GLU A 275 23.73 10.87 12.32
C GLU A 275 22.62 9.81 12.23
N LEU A 276 22.97 8.56 12.49
CA LEU A 276 22.03 7.44 12.58
C LEU A 276 21.94 6.96 14.03
N ILE A 277 20.75 6.99 14.61
CA ILE A 277 20.50 6.62 16.01
C ILE A 277 19.58 5.40 16.05
N GLU A 278 20.14 4.27 16.48
CA GLU A 278 19.35 3.09 16.79
C GLU A 278 18.67 3.25 18.16
N GLY A 279 17.33 3.17 18.20
CA GLY A 279 16.60 3.14 19.46
C GLY A 279 15.11 3.44 19.36
N ASP A 280 14.43 3.31 20.51
CA ASP A 280 13.02 3.71 20.62
C ASP A 280 12.87 5.22 20.40
N ALA A 281 12.01 5.59 19.45
CA ALA A 281 11.79 6.96 19.06
C ALA A 281 11.35 7.84 20.23
N PHE A 282 10.46 7.37 21.11
CA PHE A 282 9.97 8.19 22.22
C PHE A 282 11.08 8.47 23.24
N GLU A 283 11.92 7.48 23.54
CA GLU A 283 13.07 7.67 24.42
C GLU A 283 14.13 8.60 23.82
N VAL A 284 14.49 8.40 22.55
CA VAL A 284 15.47 9.24 21.85
C VAL A 284 15.00 10.70 21.84
N LEU A 285 13.74 10.96 21.45
CA LEU A 285 13.20 12.32 21.41
C LEU A 285 13.13 12.97 22.80
N ARG A 286 12.80 12.21 23.86
CA ARG A 286 12.87 12.74 25.23
C ARG A 286 14.29 13.15 25.62
N ARG A 287 15.30 12.33 25.30
CA ARG A 287 16.71 12.68 25.55
C ARG A 287 17.14 13.91 24.76
N MET A 288 16.76 14.03 23.49
CA MET A 288 17.02 15.21 22.66
C MET A 288 16.38 16.47 23.27
N ARG A 289 15.13 16.35 23.73
CA ARG A 289 14.40 17.45 24.39
C ARG A 289 15.10 17.89 25.66
N ASP A 290 15.54 16.95 26.48
CA ASP A 290 16.22 17.25 27.75
C ASP A 290 17.58 17.91 27.53
N ARG A 291 18.21 17.66 26.37
CA ARG A 291 19.41 18.35 25.89
C ARG A 291 19.12 19.66 25.14
N ARG A 292 17.85 20.05 25.01
CA ARG A 292 17.41 21.24 24.27
C ARG A 292 17.88 21.26 22.81
N ALA A 293 17.87 20.09 22.17
CA ALA A 293 18.09 20.01 20.72
C ALA A 293 16.95 20.71 19.98
N GLU A 294 17.25 21.28 18.82
CA GLU A 294 16.29 21.97 17.97
C GLU A 294 16.54 21.62 16.49
N PHE A 295 15.44 21.46 15.74
CA PHE A 295 15.45 21.11 14.33
C PHE A 295 14.51 22.01 13.54
N ASP A 296 14.86 22.28 12.29
CA ASP A 296 14.12 23.20 11.42
C ASP A 296 13.09 22.44 10.56
N LEU A 297 13.30 21.14 10.36
CA LEU A 297 12.36 20.22 9.73
C LEU A 297 12.33 18.91 10.54
N ILE A 298 11.14 18.49 10.96
CA ILE A 298 10.93 17.21 11.65
C ILE A 298 9.94 16.37 10.86
N ILE A 299 10.30 15.11 10.62
CA ILE A 299 9.49 14.12 9.91
C ILE A 299 9.13 13.02 10.91
N LEU A 300 7.83 12.76 11.08
CA LEU A 300 7.28 11.73 11.94
C LEU A 300 6.42 10.77 11.12
N ASP A 301 6.96 9.60 10.74
CA ASP A 301 6.23 8.56 10.01
C ASP A 301 6.11 7.25 10.82
N PRO A 302 5.37 7.25 11.94
CA PRO A 302 5.28 6.10 12.81
C PRO A 302 4.55 4.91 12.16
N PRO A 303 4.81 3.67 12.63
CA PRO A 303 4.05 2.51 12.21
C PRO A 303 2.57 2.61 12.58
N LYS A 304 1.74 1.72 12.00
CA LYS A 304 0.30 1.64 12.33
C LYS A 304 0.10 1.34 13.82
N TYR A 305 -0.42 2.30 14.58
CA TYR A 305 -0.79 2.09 15.98
C TYR A 305 -2.23 1.59 16.16
N ALA A 306 -3.11 1.79 15.18
CA ALA A 306 -4.46 1.25 15.17
C ALA A 306 -4.76 0.48 13.86
N THR A 307 -4.90 -0.83 13.98
CA THR A 307 -5.37 -1.71 12.91
C THR A 307 -6.89 -1.87 12.89
N THR A 308 -7.57 -1.58 14.02
CA THR A 308 -9.02 -1.69 14.20
C THR A 308 -9.57 -0.48 14.96
N THR A 309 -10.89 -0.25 14.84
CA THR A 309 -11.61 0.83 15.53
C THR A 309 -11.49 0.74 17.06
N THR A 310 -11.40 -0.47 17.61
CA THR A 310 -11.22 -0.72 19.05
C THR A 310 -9.88 -0.21 19.60
N HIS A 311 -8.87 -0.02 18.77
CA HIS A 311 -7.54 0.47 19.18
C HIS A 311 -7.36 1.98 18.99
N VAL A 312 -8.36 2.69 18.45
CA VAL A 312 -8.24 4.10 18.05
C VAL A 312 -7.91 5.02 19.23
N GLU A 313 -8.52 4.83 20.40
CA GLU A 313 -8.24 5.68 21.57
C GLU A 313 -6.79 5.55 22.07
N ARG A 314 -6.26 4.32 22.09
CA ARG A 314 -4.87 4.07 22.50
C ARG A 314 -3.90 4.62 21.45
N ALA A 315 -4.20 4.41 20.17
CA ALA A 315 -3.41 4.96 19.07
C ALA A 315 -3.38 6.49 19.10
N THR A 316 -4.53 7.13 19.37
CA THR A 316 -4.66 8.59 19.50
C THR A 316 -3.70 9.14 20.55
N ARG A 317 -3.59 8.48 21.71
CA ARG A 317 -2.61 8.87 22.76
C ARG A 317 -1.17 8.78 22.27
N LYS A 318 -0.79 7.69 21.61
CA LYS A 318 0.55 7.54 21.03
C LYS A 318 0.86 8.60 19.96
N TYR A 319 -0.09 8.85 19.06
CA TYR A 319 0.04 9.89 18.04
C TYR A 319 0.13 11.29 18.64
N LYS A 320 -0.61 11.57 19.72
CA LYS A 320 -0.49 12.83 20.46
C LYS A 320 0.91 12.95 21.07
N ASP A 321 1.37 11.93 21.77
CA ASP A 321 2.66 11.96 22.47
C ASP A 321 3.84 12.16 21.51
N ILE A 322 3.84 11.47 20.37
CA ILE A 322 4.92 11.60 19.38
C ILE A 322 4.92 12.98 18.72
N ASN A 323 3.74 13.53 18.40
CA ASN A 323 3.63 14.88 17.85
C ASN A 323 4.03 15.95 18.87
N LEU A 324 3.66 15.78 20.14
CA LEU A 324 4.07 16.69 21.23
C LEU A 324 5.59 16.70 21.40
N LEU A 325 6.24 15.53 21.33
CA LEU A 325 7.69 15.43 21.39
C LEU A 325 8.35 16.09 20.16
N GLY A 326 7.82 15.85 18.96
CA GLY A 326 8.28 16.53 17.74
C GLY A 326 8.15 18.04 17.84
N ALA A 327 6.98 18.55 18.24
CA ALA A 327 6.74 19.99 18.39
C ALA A 327 7.68 20.65 19.41
N LYS A 328 8.03 19.94 20.50
CA LYS A 328 9.00 20.44 21.51
C LYS A 328 10.44 20.52 21.02
N LEU A 329 10.76 19.85 19.93
CA LEU A 329 12.08 19.87 19.29
C LEU A 329 12.12 20.79 18.07
N LEU A 330 10.97 21.37 17.69
CA LEU A 330 10.86 22.18 16.50
C LEU A 330 11.32 23.62 16.77
N ALA A 331 12.27 24.09 15.97
CA ALA A 331 12.72 25.47 16.00
C ALA A 331 11.58 26.42 15.58
N LYS A 332 11.64 27.68 16.05
CA LYS A 332 10.66 28.71 15.67
C LYS A 332 10.68 28.90 14.14
N GLY A 333 9.52 28.76 13.51
CA GLY A 333 9.37 28.85 12.06
C GLY A 333 9.74 27.57 11.30
N GLY A 334 10.07 26.49 12.00
CA GLY A 334 10.32 25.18 11.42
C GLY A 334 9.03 24.48 10.95
N HIS A 335 9.21 23.37 10.25
CA HIS A 335 8.11 22.56 9.71
C HIS A 335 8.05 21.18 10.38
N LEU A 336 6.83 20.75 10.73
CA LEU A 336 6.56 19.40 11.19
C LEU A 336 5.75 18.65 10.13
N MET A 337 6.33 17.60 9.56
CA MET A 337 5.66 16.66 8.66
C MET A 337 5.30 15.41 9.46
N THR A 338 4.00 15.19 9.71
CA THR A 338 3.52 14.06 10.51
C THR A 338 2.52 13.21 9.74
N PHE A 339 2.63 11.89 9.87
CA PHE A 339 1.87 10.94 9.08
C PHE A 339 1.14 9.91 9.95
N SER A 340 0.08 9.33 9.38
CA SER A 340 -0.61 8.17 9.92
C SER A 340 -1.09 7.29 8.78
N CYS A 341 -0.71 6.00 8.81
CA CYS A 341 -1.24 4.99 7.89
C CYS A 341 -2.25 4.05 8.58
N SER A 342 -2.76 4.42 9.75
CA SER A 342 -3.74 3.64 10.50
C SER A 342 -5.14 3.82 9.88
N GLY A 343 -5.72 2.78 9.28
CA GLY A 343 -7.00 2.89 8.56
C GLY A 343 -8.19 3.34 9.42
N ALA A 344 -8.13 3.11 10.74
CA ALA A 344 -9.16 3.57 11.68
C ALA A 344 -8.95 5.05 12.14
N MET A 345 -7.85 5.68 11.74
CA MET A 345 -7.56 7.09 12.01
C MET A 345 -8.01 7.93 10.81
N THR A 346 -9.15 8.62 10.95
CA THR A 346 -9.62 9.56 9.93
C THR A 346 -8.74 10.81 9.90
N ALA A 347 -8.72 11.52 8.77
CA ALA A 347 -7.98 12.78 8.64
C ALA A 347 -8.43 13.81 9.70
N ASP A 348 -9.74 13.98 9.90
CA ASP A 348 -10.30 14.88 10.91
C ASP A 348 -9.88 14.52 12.34
N LEU A 349 -9.88 13.22 12.66
CA LEU A 349 -9.44 12.76 13.97
C LEU A 349 -7.94 13.04 14.13
N PHE A 350 -7.12 12.69 13.14
CA PHE A 350 -5.68 12.92 13.18
C PHE A 350 -5.34 14.41 13.36
N GLN A 351 -6.02 15.31 12.64
CA GLN A 351 -5.86 16.76 12.82
C GLN A 351 -6.18 17.19 14.26
N LYS A 352 -7.24 16.68 14.88
CA LYS A 352 -7.56 16.95 16.29
C LYS A 352 -6.49 16.42 17.24
N VAL A 353 -5.91 15.25 16.94
CA VAL A 353 -4.79 14.69 17.73
C VAL A 353 -3.58 15.62 17.67
N VAL A 354 -3.20 16.05 16.47
CA VAL A 354 -2.05 16.95 16.25
C VAL A 354 -2.30 18.33 16.88
N ALA A 355 -3.50 18.90 16.73
CA ALA A 355 -3.84 20.18 17.36
C ALA A 355 -3.88 20.11 18.90
N GLY A 356 -4.13 18.93 19.46
CA GLY A 356 -4.13 18.69 20.89
C GLY A 356 -2.76 18.30 21.47
N ALA A 357 -1.74 18.13 20.63
CA ALA A 357 -0.34 17.94 21.00
C ALA A 357 0.32 19.30 21.18
#